data_AF-X0Q9U2-F1
#
_entry.id   AF-X0Q9U2-F1
#
_cell.length_a   1.000
_cell.length_b   1.000
_cell.length_c   1.000
_cell.angle_alpha   90.00
_cell.angle_beta   90.00
_cell.angle_gamma   90.00
#
_symmetry.space_group_name_H-M   'P 1'
#
loop_
_entity.id
_entity.type
_entity.pdbx_description
1 polymer ?
#
loop_
_entity_poly.entity_id
_entity_poly.type
_entity_poly.pdbx_seq_one_letter_code
_entity_poly.pdbx_strand_id
1 'polypeptide(L)'
;MLLGVSRTSKTPLSLYLANQNQRVANLPIGPDLHIPEELNQVKKDRIFGLLNTPEKLSKIRKQRMLSYGLNADTPYSDTKNIRVELDYAKKLYRKIGCLTINVANKSIEETATIILESLNLDTTTFED
;
A
#
# COMPACT_ATOMS: atom_id res chain seq x y z
N MET A 1 2.18 -10.21 0.22
CA MET A 1 1.69 -9.39 1.34
C MET A 1 1.95 -7.92 1.04
N LEU A 2 0.94 -7.08 1.22
CA LEU A 2 0.98 -5.65 0.91
C LEU A 2 1.17 -4.83 2.19
N LEU A 3 2.20 -4.00 2.21
CA LEU A 3 2.48 -3.03 3.26
C LEU A 3 2.09 -1.64 2.78
N GLY A 4 1.62 -0.77 3.66
CA GLY A 4 1.27 0.59 3.25
C GLY A 4 0.65 1.42 4.35
N VAL A 5 0.86 2.73 4.30
CA VAL A 5 0.12 3.68 5.13
C VAL A 5 -1.37 3.70 4.77
N SER A 6 -2.21 4.31 5.60
CA SER A 6 -3.64 4.41 5.30
C SER A 6 -3.87 5.13 3.96
N ARG A 7 -4.76 4.58 3.12
CA ARG A 7 -5.12 5.08 1.77
C ARG A 7 -4.09 4.89 0.65
N THR A 8 -3.25 3.86 0.74
CA THR A 8 -2.37 3.40 -0.37
C THR A 8 -3.00 2.30 -1.24
N SER A 9 -4.32 2.27 -1.40
CA SER A 9 -5.05 1.32 -2.28
C SER A 9 -4.85 -0.18 -1.99
N LYS A 10 -4.35 -0.57 -0.81
CA LYS A 10 -4.16 -1.98 -0.41
C LYS A 10 -5.39 -2.85 -0.61
N THR A 11 -6.56 -2.42 -0.13
CA THR A 11 -7.79 -3.26 -0.17
C THR A 11 -8.29 -3.51 -1.60
N PRO A 12 -8.43 -2.49 -2.47
CA PRO A 12 -8.74 -2.73 -3.88
C PRO A 12 -7.69 -3.60 -4.58
N LEU A 13 -6.39 -3.35 -4.34
CA LEU A 13 -5.32 -4.12 -4.95
C LEU A 13 -5.30 -5.59 -4.50
N SER A 14 -5.51 -5.85 -3.21
CA SER A 14 -5.59 -7.22 -2.70
C SER A 14 -6.78 -7.98 -3.28
N LEU A 15 -7.91 -7.30 -3.50
CA LEU A 15 -9.08 -7.91 -4.13
C LEU A 15 -8.79 -8.25 -5.59
N TYR A 16 -8.17 -7.33 -6.33
CA TYR A 16 -7.77 -7.57 -7.70
C TYR A 16 -6.81 -8.75 -7.82
N LEU A 17 -5.75 -8.79 -7.00
CA LEU A 17 -4.79 -9.89 -6.97
C LEU A 17 -5.44 -11.22 -6.53
N ALA A 18 -6.43 -11.18 -5.64
CA ALA A 18 -7.19 -12.38 -5.26
C ALA A 18 -7.98 -12.97 -6.44
N ASN A 19 -8.55 -12.11 -7.29
CA ASN A 19 -9.19 -12.55 -8.55
C ASN A 19 -8.17 -13.17 -9.53
N GLN A 20 -6.88 -12.83 -9.40
CA GLN A 20 -5.75 -13.43 -10.13
C GLN A 20 -5.16 -14.65 -9.40
N ASN A 21 -5.97 -15.34 -8.59
CA ASN A 21 -5.61 -16.53 -7.80
C ASN A 21 -4.46 -16.32 -6.79
N GLN A 22 -4.16 -15.07 -6.40
CA GLN A 22 -3.12 -14.79 -5.41
C GLN A 22 -3.70 -14.68 -4.00
N ARG A 23 -3.02 -15.32 -3.04
CA ARG A 23 -3.33 -15.12 -1.61
C ARG A 23 -2.63 -13.88 -1.10
N VAL A 24 -3.42 -12.85 -0.76
CA VAL A 24 -2.89 -11.54 -0.35
C VAL A 24 -3.33 -11.17 1.07
N ALA A 25 -2.35 -10.84 1.90
CA ALA A 25 -2.56 -10.21 3.21
C ALA A 25 -2.21 -8.72 3.14
N ASN A 26 -2.96 -7.90 3.89
CA ASN A 26 -2.76 -6.45 4.01
C ASN A 26 -2.27 -6.10 5.41
N LEU A 27 -1.07 -5.53 5.53
CA LEU A 27 -0.53 -5.04 6.80
C LEU A 27 -0.45 -3.51 6.76
N PRO A 28 -1.26 -2.80 7.59
CA PRO A 28 -1.15 -1.35 7.71
C PRO A 28 0.17 -0.95 8.37
N ILE A 29 0.78 0.13 7.89
CA ILE A 29 2.04 0.66 8.40
C ILE A 29 1.83 2.08 8.93
N GLY A 30 2.38 2.37 10.10
CA GLY A 30 2.37 3.68 10.75
C GLY A 30 3.31 3.70 11.95
N PRO A 31 3.76 4.89 12.40
CA PRO A 31 4.72 5.02 13.51
C PRO A 31 4.26 4.36 14.81
N ASP A 32 2.95 4.43 15.10
CA ASP A 32 2.35 3.89 16.33
C ASP A 32 1.84 2.45 16.19
N LEU A 33 2.04 1.83 15.01
CA LEU A 33 1.56 0.48 14.75
C LEU A 33 2.67 -0.55 15.03
N HIS A 34 2.33 -1.54 15.85
CA HIS A 34 3.19 -2.70 16.06
C HIS A 34 3.36 -3.50 14.77
N ILE A 35 4.61 -3.81 14.44
CA ILE A 35 4.96 -4.65 13.29
C ILE A 35 5.14 -6.08 13.80
N PRO A 36 4.31 -7.05 13.36
CA PRO A 36 4.39 -8.44 13.80
C PRO A 36 5.76 -9.05 13.49
N GLU A 37 6.35 -9.80 14.42
CA GLU A 37 7.65 -10.46 14.22
C GLU A 37 7.60 -11.53 13.13
N GLU A 38 6.41 -12.09 12.89
CA GLU A 38 6.11 -13.05 11.83
C GLU A 38 6.39 -12.47 10.44
N LEU A 39 6.45 -11.14 10.30
CA LEU A 39 6.91 -10.47 9.09
C LEU A 39 8.29 -10.96 8.64
N ASN A 40 9.18 -11.29 9.58
CA ASN A 40 10.53 -11.77 9.30
C ASN A 40 10.54 -13.20 8.72
N GLN A 41 9.45 -13.96 8.90
CA GLN A 41 9.30 -15.31 8.36
C GLN A 41 8.80 -15.30 6.91
N VAL A 42 8.24 -14.18 6.46
CA VAL A 42 7.77 -14.02 5.08
C VAL A 42 8.97 -13.73 4.18
N LYS A 43 9.09 -14.48 3.08
CA LYS A 43 10.13 -14.21 2.08
C LYS A 43 9.97 -12.78 1.53
N LYS A 44 11.07 -12.01 1.53
CA LYS A 44 11.06 -10.58 1.16
C LYS A 44 10.55 -10.30 -0.26
N ASP A 45 10.73 -11.25 -1.18
CA ASP A 45 10.23 -11.22 -2.56
C ASP A 45 8.70 -11.32 -2.65
N ARG A 46 8.03 -11.73 -1.56
CA ARG A 46 6.57 -11.78 -1.44
C ARG A 46 6.01 -10.63 -0.60
N ILE A 47 6.84 -9.64 -0.26
CA ILE A 47 6.46 -8.44 0.48
C ILE A 47 6.52 -7.25 -0.48
N PHE A 48 5.47 -6.42 -0.48
CA PHE A 48 5.37 -5.27 -1.38
C PHE A 48 5.00 -4.02 -0.58
N GLY A 49 5.90 -3.03 -0.57
CA GLY A 49 5.69 -1.75 0.08
C GLY A 49 4.98 -0.76 -0.83
N LEU A 50 3.76 -0.37 -0.51
CA LEU A 50 3.01 0.64 -1.25
C LEU A 50 3.25 2.03 -0.66
N LEU A 51 3.60 2.98 -1.52
CA LEU A 51 3.75 4.40 -1.20
C LEU A 51 2.83 5.24 -2.06
N ASN A 52 2.55 6.45 -1.60
CA ASN A 52 1.82 7.47 -2.34
C ASN A 52 2.39 8.84 -1.97
N THR A 53 1.96 9.91 -2.65
CA THR A 53 2.41 11.26 -2.31
C THR A 53 1.62 11.81 -1.12
N PRO A 54 2.24 12.68 -0.29
CA PRO A 54 1.55 13.33 0.81
C PRO A 54 0.27 14.06 0.37
N GLU A 55 0.31 14.71 -0.79
CA GLU A 55 -0.77 15.54 -1.32
C GLU A 55 -1.97 14.66 -1.75
N LYS A 56 -1.71 13.52 -2.41
CA LYS A 56 -2.76 12.57 -2.79
C LYS A 56 -3.38 11.90 -1.57
N LEU A 57 -2.56 11.49 -0.61
CA LEU A 57 -3.06 10.92 0.63
C LEU A 57 -3.90 11.93 1.40
N SER A 58 -3.43 13.17 1.54
CA SER A 58 -4.19 14.24 2.19
C SER A 58 -5.56 14.41 1.54
N LYS A 59 -5.60 14.56 0.20
CA LYS A 59 -6.86 14.69 -0.55
C LYS A 59 -7.83 13.53 -0.28
N ILE A 60 -7.37 12.28 -0.39
CA ILE A 60 -8.22 11.09 -0.17
C ILE A 60 -8.69 11.01 1.29
N ARG A 61 -7.82 11.34 2.26
CA ARG A 61 -8.14 11.31 3.69
C ARG A 61 -9.14 12.39 4.06
N LYS A 62 -9.00 13.62 3.51
CA LYS A 62 -9.99 14.70 3.67
C LYS A 62 -11.36 14.27 3.16
N GLN A 63 -11.42 13.73 1.94
CA GLN A 63 -12.67 13.22 1.36
C GLN A 63 -13.31 12.14 2.23
N ARG A 64 -12.50 11.25 2.83
CA ARG A 64 -13.02 10.24 3.75
C ARG A 64 -13.60 10.83 5.03
N MET A 65 -12.93 11.82 5.63
CA MET A 65 -13.46 12.48 6.84
C MET A 65 -14.80 13.16 6.54
N LEU A 66 -14.90 13.87 5.42
CA LEU A 66 -16.15 14.47 4.97
C LEU A 66 -17.26 13.42 4.77
N SER A 67 -16.93 12.27 4.17
CA SER A 67 -17.90 11.17 3.99
C SER A 67 -18.41 10.55 5.31
N TYR A 68 -17.69 10.77 6.41
CA TYR A 68 -18.10 10.36 7.75
C TYR A 68 -18.80 11.48 8.54
N GLY A 69 -19.05 12.64 7.92
CA GLY A 69 -19.60 13.81 8.60
C GLY A 69 -18.61 14.49 9.56
N LEU A 70 -17.31 14.26 9.39
CA LEU A 70 -16.24 14.82 10.22
C LEU A 70 -15.53 15.97 9.51
N ASN A 71 -14.80 16.79 10.28
CA ASN A 71 -13.98 17.87 9.72
C ASN A 71 -12.90 17.30 8.77
N ALA A 72 -12.72 17.94 7.61
CA ALA A 72 -11.71 17.57 6.64
C ALA A 72 -10.29 17.79 7.17
N ASP A 73 -10.05 18.83 7.97
CA ASP A 73 -8.74 19.23 8.47
C ASP A 73 -8.50 18.64 9.85
N THR A 74 -7.81 17.50 9.87
CA THR A 74 -7.50 16.72 11.08
C THR A 74 -6.04 16.29 11.05
N PRO A 75 -5.46 15.85 12.20
CA PRO A 75 -4.14 15.26 12.19
C PRO A 75 -3.98 14.09 11.20
N TYR A 76 -5.05 13.35 10.92
CA TYR A 76 -5.05 12.24 9.96
C TYR A 76 -4.88 12.69 8.50
N SER A 77 -5.42 13.85 8.13
CA SER A 77 -5.36 14.41 6.78
C SER A 77 -4.26 15.46 6.61
N ASP A 78 -3.60 15.88 7.69
CA ASP A 78 -2.51 16.84 7.68
C ASP A 78 -1.27 16.31 6.94
N THR A 79 -0.75 17.11 6.03
CA THR A 79 0.37 16.70 5.16
C THR A 79 1.68 16.54 5.92
N LYS A 80 1.90 17.24 7.05
CA LYS A 80 3.11 17.07 7.86
C LYS A 80 3.09 15.71 8.55
N ASN A 81 1.97 15.33 9.15
CA ASN A 81 1.81 14.01 9.76
C ASN A 81 1.92 12.88 8.73
N ILE A 82 1.30 13.05 7.56
CA ILE A 82 1.41 12.08 6.46
C ILE A 82 2.87 11.89 6.01
N ARG A 83 3.69 12.96 5.98
CA ARG A 83 5.12 12.84 5.66
C ARG A 83 5.86 11.99 6.69
N VAL A 84 5.57 12.17 7.98
CA VAL A 84 6.15 11.33 9.06
C VAL A 84 5.79 9.86 8.85
N GLU A 85 4.52 9.55 8.56
CA GLU A 85 4.07 8.18 8.27
C GLU A 85 4.80 7.59 7.05
N LEU A 86 4.91 8.35 5.96
CA LEU A 86 5.56 7.89 4.74
C LEU A 86 7.06 7.66 4.95
N ASP A 87 7.74 8.52 5.73
CA ASP A 87 9.15 8.37 6.01
C ASP A 87 9.43 7.18 6.94
N TYR A 88 8.55 6.92 7.90
CA TYR A 88 8.56 5.68 8.67
C TYR A 88 8.43 4.45 7.76
N ALA A 89 7.44 4.46 6.86
CA ALA A 89 7.21 3.36 5.92
C ALA A 89 8.42 3.12 5.00
N LYS A 90 9.02 4.17 4.42
CA LYS A 90 10.22 4.06 3.58
C LYS A 90 11.40 3.43 4.33
N LYS A 91 11.64 3.85 5.58
CA LYS A 91 12.71 3.28 6.42
C LYS A 91 12.46 1.80 6.68
N LEU A 92 11.23 1.41 7.00
CA LEU A 92 10.84 0.03 7.20
C LEU A 92 11.05 -0.81 5.93
N TYR A 93 10.59 -0.33 4.77
CA TYR A 93 10.73 -1.05 3.50
C TYR A 93 12.19 -1.25 3.11
N ARG A 94 13.04 -0.24 3.34
CA ARG A 94 14.50 -0.35 3.14
C ARG A 94 15.12 -1.40 4.05
N LYS A 95 14.67 -1.49 5.31
CA LYS A 95 15.14 -2.50 6.27
C LYS A 95 14.74 -3.93 5.84
N ILE A 96 13.52 -4.10 5.36
CA ILE A 96 13.02 -5.39 4.86
C ILE A 96 13.68 -5.77 3.52
N GLY A 97 14.02 -4.78 2.70
CA GLY A 97 14.53 -5.00 1.35
C GLY A 97 13.45 -5.49 0.38
N CYS A 98 12.20 -5.08 0.59
CA CYS A 98 11.06 -5.44 -0.24
C CYS A 98 10.89 -4.49 -1.44
N LEU A 99 10.23 -4.96 -2.50
CA LEU A 99 9.87 -4.11 -3.64
C LEU A 99 8.94 -2.99 -3.18
N THR A 100 9.30 -1.75 -3.50
CA THR A 100 8.52 -0.56 -3.14
C THR A 100 7.88 0.04 -4.39
N ILE A 101 6.56 0.23 -4.37
CA ILE A 101 5.76 0.67 -5.51
C ILE A 101 5.07 1.99 -5.15
N ASN A 102 5.33 3.03 -5.93
CA ASN A 102 4.60 4.29 -5.82
C ASN A 102 3.30 4.21 -6.63
N VAL A 103 2.17 4.15 -5.92
CA VAL A 103 0.83 3.99 -6.51
C VAL A 103 0.15 5.32 -6.85
N ALA A 104 0.85 6.46 -6.68
CA ALA A 104 0.26 7.78 -6.85
C ALA A 104 -0.46 7.93 -8.21
N ASN A 105 0.22 7.60 -9.30
CA ASN A 105 -0.28 7.74 -10.68
C ASN A 105 -0.47 6.39 -11.36
N LYS A 106 -0.73 5.33 -10.59
CA LYS A 106 -0.92 3.98 -11.13
C LYS A 106 -2.34 3.52 -10.87
N SER A 107 -2.92 2.85 -11.86
CA SER A 107 -4.15 2.10 -11.69
C SER A 107 -3.90 0.87 -10.79
N ILE A 108 -4.99 0.19 -10.40
CA ILE A 108 -4.89 -1.05 -9.63
C ILE A 108 -4.27 -2.14 -10.49
N GLU A 109 -4.66 -2.22 -11.76
CA GLU A 109 -4.16 -3.13 -12.78
C GLU A 109 -2.66 -2.94 -12.99
N GLU A 110 -2.20 -1.71 -13.25
CA GLU A 110 -0.76 -1.43 -13.43
C GLU A 110 0.06 -1.82 -12.19
N THR A 111 -0.48 -1.57 -10.99
CA THR A 111 0.19 -1.95 -9.74
C THR A 111 0.21 -3.46 -9.56
N ALA A 112 -0.86 -4.16 -9.92
CA ALA A 112 -0.94 -5.61 -9.87
C ALA A 112 0.01 -6.27 -10.86
N THR A 113 0.09 -5.76 -12.09
CA THR A 113 1.04 -6.22 -13.13
C THR A 113 2.47 -6.17 -12.60
N ILE A 114 2.91 -5.05 -12.02
CA ILE A 114 4.24 -4.92 -11.41
C ILE A 114 4.50 -6.02 -10.36
N ILE A 115 3.50 -6.32 -9.53
CA ILE A 115 3.61 -7.35 -8.49
C ILE A 115 3.71 -8.74 -9.12
N LEU A 116 2.85 -9.08 -10.08
CA LEU A 116 2.81 -10.39 -10.73
C LEU A 116 4.08 -10.66 -11.54
N GLU A 117 4.54 -9.67 -12.31
CA GLU A 117 5.80 -9.75 -13.06
C GLU A 117 6.99 -9.96 -12.12
N SER A 118 7.04 -9.26 -10.97
CA SER A 118 8.11 -9.46 -9.99
C SER A 118 8.14 -10.85 -9.35
N LEU A 119 7.02 -11.58 -9.42
CA LEU A 119 6.88 -12.95 -8.96
C LEU A 119 7.11 -13.97 -10.09
N ASN A 120 7.43 -13.52 -11.32
CA ASN A 120 7.47 -14.33 -12.53
C ASN A 120 6.17 -15.11 -12.77
N LEU A 121 5.03 -14.48 -12.49
CA LEU A 121 3.72 -15.02 -12.81
C LEU A 121 3.24 -14.40 -14.11
N ASP A 122 2.91 -15.24 -15.10
CA ASP A 122 2.46 -14.77 -16.42
C ASP A 122 1.20 -13.92 -16.29
N THR A 123 1.27 -12.70 -16.82
CA THR A 123 0.11 -11.79 -16.92
C THR A 123 -0.66 -11.98 -18.23
N THR A 124 -0.23 -12.91 -19.09
CA THR A 124 -0.87 -13.27 -20.36
C THR A 124 -1.85 -14.43 -20.15
N THR A 125 -2.98 -14.15 -19.51
CA THR A 125 -4.20 -14.96 -19.62
C THR A 125 -5.40 -14.02 -19.68
N PHE A 126 -5.47 -13.28 -20.79
CA PHE A 126 -6.70 -12.73 -21.30
C PHE A 126 -6.78 -13.17 -22.77
N GLU A 127 -7.01 -14.47 -22.96
CA GLU A 127 -7.59 -14.96 -24.21
C GLU A 127 -9.09 -14.69 -24.12
N ASP A 128 -9.57 -13.76 -24.95
CA ASP A 128 -10.92 -13.82 -25.53
C ASP A 128 -10.80 -14.55 -26.89
#